data_AF-A0A1C5MXQ6-F1
#
_entry.id   AF-A0A1C5MXQ6-F1
#
_cell.length_a   1.000
_cell.length_b   1.000
_cell.length_c   1.000
_cell.angle_alpha   90.00
_cell.angle_beta   90.00
_cell.angle_gamma   90.00
#
_symmetry.space_group_name_H-M   'P 1'
#
loop_
_entity.id
_entity.type
_entity.pdbx_description
1 polymer ?
#
loop_
_entity_poly.entity_id
_entity_poly.type
_entity_poly.pdbx_seq_one_letter_code
_entity_poly.pdbx_strand_id
1 'polypeptide(L)' 'MVKNNIEVDVKVKLLEAGKTQQQLGEEIGTTGQYINRVLKKNGGIVNDTFVKMMDALGYNIVLTYEKKD' A
#
# COMPACT_ATOMS: atom_id res chain seq x y z
N MET A 1 -5.70 1.08 15.54
CA MET A 1 -5.16 2.09 14.59
C MET A 1 -4.15 1.49 13.58
N VAL A 2 -4.15 1.92 12.30
CA VAL A 2 -3.16 1.50 11.29
C VAL A 2 -1.79 2.13 11.57
N LYS A 3 -0.73 1.31 11.59
CA LYS A 3 0.65 1.76 11.88
C LYS A 3 1.52 1.96 10.65
N ASN A 4 1.12 1.42 9.50
CA ASN A 4 1.90 1.51 8.26
C ASN A 4 1.62 2.77 7.47
N ASN A 5 2.68 3.37 6.94
CA ASN A 5 2.58 4.38 5.90
C ASN A 5 2.71 3.68 4.54
N ILE A 6 1.59 3.19 4.02
CA ILE A 6 1.55 2.39 2.79
C ILE A 6 2.17 3.13 1.59
N GLU A 7 2.00 4.46 1.51
CA GLU A 7 2.63 5.26 0.47
C GLU A 7 4.16 5.19 0.53
N VAL A 8 4.74 5.38 1.71
CA VAL A 8 6.19 5.32 1.92
C VAL A 8 6.69 3.89 1.69
N ASP A 9 6.01 2.90 2.25
CA ASP A 9 6.41 1.50 2.12
C ASP A 9 6.51 1.06 0.65
N VAL A 10 5.49 1.35 -0.15
CA VAL A 10 5.49 0.97 -1.58
C VAL A 10 6.57 1.72 -2.35
N LYS A 11 6.84 3.00 -2.04
CA LYS A 11 7.95 3.74 -2.66
C LYS A 11 9.31 3.14 -2.30
N VAL A 12 9.51 2.73 -1.05
CA VAL A 12 10.75 2.05 -0.64
C VAL A 12 10.90 0.72 -1.39
N LYS A 13 9.83 -0.08 -1.54
CA LYS A 13 9.89 -1.33 -2.32
C LYS A 13 10.18 -1.14 -3.80
N LEU A 14 9.66 -0.07 -4.39
CA LEU A 14 10.01 0.31 -5.77
C LEU A 14 11.51 0.65 -5.90
N LEU A 15 12.07 1.41 -4.95
CA LEU A 15 13.50 1.73 -4.92
C LEU A 15 14.36 0.47 -4.70
N GLU A 16 14.02 -0.39 -3.75
CA GLU A 16 14.70 -1.67 -3.50
C GLU A 16 14.70 -2.57 -4.75
N ALA A 17 13.63 -2.53 -5.55
CA ALA A 17 13.50 -3.29 -6.79
C ALA A 17 14.12 -2.59 -8.01
N GLY A 18 14.62 -1.35 -7.88
CA GLY A 18 15.07 -0.55 -9.02
C GLY A 18 13.98 -0.26 -10.05
N LYS A 19 12.71 -0.23 -9.62
CA LYS A 19 11.53 -0.03 -10.48
C LYS A 19 10.87 1.32 -10.21
N THR A 20 10.27 1.89 -11.25
CA THR A 20 9.39 3.06 -11.16
C THR A 20 7.93 2.66 -10.97
N GLN A 21 7.10 3.58 -10.47
CA GLN A 21 5.64 3.38 -10.42
C GLN A 21 5.04 3.13 -11.81
N GLN A 22 5.63 3.73 -12.85
CA GLN A 22 5.19 3.53 -14.22
C GLN A 22 5.45 2.09 -14.69
N GLN A 23 6.67 1.59 -14.48
CA GLN A 23 7.01 0.20 -14.80
C GLN A 23 6.15 -0.80 -14.02
N LEU A 24 5.91 -0.55 -12.73
CA LEU A 24 4.99 -1.38 -11.94
C LEU A 24 3.57 -1.35 -12.50
N GLY A 25 3.08 -0.16 -12.89
CA GLY A 25 1.77 -0.01 -13.51
C GLY A 25 1.65 -0.86 -14.77
N GLU A 26 2.60 -0.72 -15.68
CA GLU A 26 2.65 -1.45 -16.95
C GLU A 26 2.70 -2.97 -16.74
N GLU A 27 3.53 -3.44 -15.80
CA GLU A 27 3.69 -4.87 -15.47
C GLU A 27 2.39 -5.52 -14.96
N ILE A 28 1.56 -4.77 -14.23
CA ILE A 28 0.27 -5.27 -13.72
C ILE A 28 -0.92 -4.88 -14.60
N GLY A 29 -0.68 -4.37 -15.81
CA GLY A 29 -1.73 -4.03 -16.78
C GLY A 29 -2.53 -2.76 -16.42
N THR A 30 -1.92 -1.80 -15.73
CA THR A 30 -2.49 -0.50 -15.37
C THR A 30 -1.54 0.65 -15.71
N THR A 31 -1.77 1.86 -15.17
CA THR A 31 -0.89 3.03 -15.38
C THR A 31 -0.21 3.47 -14.09
N GLY A 32 0.99 4.04 -14.20
CA GLY A 32 1.67 4.64 -13.04
C GLY A 32 0.83 5.73 -12.34
N GLN A 33 -0.02 6.44 -13.08
CA GLN A 33 -0.96 7.41 -12.52
C GLN A 33 -2.04 6.73 -11.66
N TYR A 34 -2.51 5.55 -12.08
CA TYR A 34 -3.44 4.75 -11.28
C TYR A 34 -2.77 4.27 -9.99
N ILE A 35 -1.53 3.77 -10.06
CA ILE A 35 -0.73 3.41 -8.88
C ILE A 35 -0.61 4.59 -7.91
N ASN A 36 -0.22 5.76 -8.39
CA ASN A 36 -0.10 6.97 -7.58
C ASN A 36 -1.43 7.37 -6.92
N ARG A 37 -2.55 7.25 -7.64
CA ARG A 37 -3.90 7.51 -7.09
C ARG A 37 -4.26 6.54 -5.96
N VAL A 38 -3.93 5.26 -6.11
CA VAL A 38 -4.18 4.24 -5.08
C VAL A 38 -3.35 4.53 -3.82
N LEU A 39 -2.06 4.83 -3.98
CA LEU A 39 -1.15 5.11 -2.85
C LEU A 39 -1.54 6.35 -2.05
N LYS A 40 -2.09 7.37 -2.72
CA LYS A 40 -2.53 8.62 -2.09
C LYS A 40 -3.95 8.56 -1.51
N LYS A 41 -4.68 7.47 -1.72
CA LYS A 41 -6.07 7.36 -1.27
C LYS A 41 -6.10 6.98 0.21
N ASN A 42 -6.28 7.98 1.07
CA ASN A 42 -6.52 7.77 2.50
C ASN A 42 -7.73 6.84 2.71
N GLY A 43 -7.51 5.66 3.30
CA GLY A 43 -8.55 4.65 3.55
C GLY A 43 -8.99 3.82 2.34
N GLY A 44 -8.29 3.91 1.20
CA GLY A 44 -8.62 3.17 -0.01
C GLY A 44 -7.94 1.80 -0.12
N ILE A 45 -6.76 1.64 0.48
CA ILE A 45 -6.00 0.38 0.43
C ILE A 45 -6.45 -0.55 1.56
N VAL A 46 -6.62 0.00 2.77
CA VAL A 46 -7.30 -0.66 3.90
C VAL A 46 -8.57 0.15 4.15
N ASN A 47 -9.74 -0.48 4.02
CA ASN A 47 -10.99 0.28 4.11
C ASN A 47 -11.27 0.77 5.53
N ASP A 48 -11.93 1.92 5.62
CA ASP A 48 -12.23 2.59 6.89
C ASP A 48 -13.05 1.70 7.84
N THR A 49 -14.02 0.93 7.32
CA THR A 49 -14.82 0.01 8.13
C THR A 49 -13.98 -1.05 8.84
N PHE A 50 -13.02 -1.69 8.14
CA PHE A 50 -12.12 -2.67 8.74
C PHE A 50 -11.23 -2.02 9.81
N VAL A 51 -10.70 -0.82 9.55
CA VAL A 51 -9.90 -0.09 10.53
C VAL A 51 -10.70 0.18 11.80
N LYS A 52 -11.94 0.65 11.66
CA LYS A 52 -12.85 0.90 12.79
C LYS A 52 -13.18 -0.37 13.58
N MET A 53 -13.38 -1.50 12.88
CA MET A 53 -13.61 -2.79 13.54
C MET A 53 -12.40 -3.21 14.38
N MET A 54 -11.19 -3.16 13.81
CA MET A 54 -9.97 -3.54 14.54
C MET A 54 -9.69 -2.62 15.72
N ASP A 55 -9.97 -1.33 15.56
CA ASP A 55 -9.82 -0.34 16.63
C ASP A 55 -10.80 -0.59 17.78
N ALA A 56 -12.07 -0.86 17.48
CA ALA A 56 -13.08 -1.23 18.48
C ALA A 56 -12.73 -2.52 19.23
N LEU A 57 -12.02 -3.43 18.57
CA LEU A 57 -11.49 -4.67 19.17
C LEU A 57 -10.17 -4.47 19.94
N GLY A 58 -9.61 -3.25 19.98
CA GLY A 58 -8.37 -2.94 20.70
C GLY A 58 -7.07 -3.31 19.96
N TYR A 59 -7.13 -3.52 18.65
CA TYR A 59 -5.98 -3.95 17.84
C TYR A 59 -5.39 -2.82 16.98
N ASN A 60 -4.08 -2.89 16.81
CA ASN A 60 -3.37 -2.16 15.76
C ASN A 60 -3.32 -2.99 14.48
N ILE A 61 -3.30 -2.32 13.34
CA ILE A 61 -3.14 -2.95 12.03
C ILE A 61 -1.70 -2.72 11.56
N VAL A 62 -0.99 -3.80 11.28
CA VAL A 62 0.36 -3.80 10.68
C VAL A 62 0.33 -4.61 9.38
N LEU A 63 0.83 -4.06 8.28
CA LEU A 63 1.05 -4.75 7.01
C LEU A 63 2.55 -4.96 6.81
N THR A 64 2.96 -6.17 6.44
CA THR A 64 4.34 -6.50 6.09
C THR A 64 4.39 -7.07 4.67
N TYR A 65 5.56 -6.98 4.02
CA TYR A 65 5.78 -7.49 2.67
C TYR A 65 6.92 -8.50 2.70
N GLU A 66 6.70 -9.68 2.15
CA GLU A 66 7.72 -10.71 1.97
C GLU A 66 8.12 -10.78 0.48
N LYS A 67 9.42 -10.99 0.22
CA LYS A 67 9.89 -11.19 -1.15
C LYS A 67 9.36 -12.53 -1.67
N LYS A 68 8.90 -12.56 -2.92
CA LYS A 68 8.58 -13.81 -3.61
C LYS A 68 9.88 -14.58 -3.86
N ASP A 69 9.86 -15.89 -3.65
CA ASP A 69 10.92 -16.82 -4.07
C ASP A 69 11.09 -16.84 -5.60
#